data_AF-A0A1R1F4L6-F1
#
_entry.id   AF-A0A1R1F4L6-F1
#
_cell.length_a   1.000
_cell.length_b   1.000
_cell.length_c   1.000
_cell.angle_alpha   90.00
_cell.angle_beta   90.00
_cell.angle_gamma   90.00
#
_symmetry.space_group_name_H-M   'P 1'
#
loop_
_entity.id
_entity.type
_entity.pdbx_description
1 polymer ?
#
loop_
_entity_poly.entity_id
_entity_poly.type
_entity_poly.pdbx_seq_one_letter_code
_entity_poly.pdbx_strand_id
1 'polypeptide(L)' 'MHNLYKTREEIAKNGIPLEFGHTLEQQLEGQIDAGFVIAGFCEDTFGGEKLLDRYTNSFIATRAVKPKA' A
#
# COMPACT_ATOMS: atom_id res chain seq x y z
N MET A 1 -2.70 -2.78 9.27
CA MET A 1 -2.78 -1.69 10.28
C MET A 1 -4.16 -1.05 10.20
N HIS A 2 -5.03 -1.29 11.17
CA HIS A 2 -6.25 -0.50 11.39
C HIS A 2 -5.93 0.52 12.48
N ASN A 3 -6.23 1.80 12.23
CA ASN A 3 -6.12 2.96 13.15
C ASN A 3 -5.59 2.60 14.55
N LEU A 4 -4.26 2.72 14.72
CA LEU A 4 -3.45 2.13 15.80
C LEU A 4 -3.86 2.44 17.25
N TYR A 5 -4.93 3.22 17.50
CA TYR A 5 -5.35 3.64 18.84
C TYR A 5 -6.87 3.78 19.07
N LYS A 6 -7.75 3.32 18.17
CA LYS A 6 -9.22 3.45 18.34
C LYS A 6 -9.99 2.21 17.89
N THR A 7 -11.05 1.85 18.62
CA THR A 7 -11.93 0.74 18.22
C THR A 7 -12.78 1.14 17.00
N ARG A 8 -13.32 0.14 16.29
CA ARG A 8 -14.20 0.39 15.13
C ARG A 8 -15.46 1.16 15.54
N GLU A 9 -16.00 0.87 16.72
CA GLU A 9 -17.15 1.59 17.27
C GLU A 9 -16.84 3.07 17.53
N GLU A 10 -15.66 3.39 18.05
CA GLU A 10 -15.23 4.77 18.28
C GLU A 10 -14.99 5.54 16.98
N ILE A 11 -14.44 4.89 15.96
CA ILE A 11 -14.26 5.48 14.63
C ILE A 11 -15.61 5.85 14.03
N ALA A 12 -16.57 4.92 14.06
CA ALA A 12 -17.91 5.13 13.52
C ALA A 12 -18.68 6.23 14.28
N LYS A 13 -18.66 6.20 15.62
CA LYS A 13 -19.36 7.17 16.46
C LYS A 13 -18.89 8.61 16.22
N ASN A 14 -17.61 8.78 15.96
CA ASN A 14 -16.99 10.11 15.82
C ASN A 14 -16.83 10.57 14.37
N GLY A 15 -17.34 9.81 13.39
CA GLY A 15 -17.20 10.14 11.97
C GLY A 15 -15.74 10.21 11.48
N ILE A 16 -14.85 9.45 12.13
CA ILE A 16 -13.44 9.40 11.76
C ILE A 16 -13.30 8.50 10.52
N PRO A 17 -12.53 8.89 9.49
CA PRO A 17 -12.21 8.01 8.39
C PRO A 17 -11.54 6.72 8.87
N LEU A 18 -12.04 5.58 8.40
CA LEU A 18 -11.40 4.30 8.65
C LEU A 18 -10.21 4.15 7.69
N GLU A 19 -8.99 4.17 8.23
CA GLU A 19 -7.79 3.94 7.44
C GLU A 19 -7.32 2.49 7.60
N PHE A 20 -6.86 1.93 6.48
CA PHE A 20 -6.23 0.63 6.43
C PHE A 20 -4.93 0.74 5.65
N GLY A 21 -3.86 0.24 6.26
CA GLY A 21 -2.55 0.13 5.62
C GLY A 21 -2.08 -1.32 5.60
N HIS A 22 -1.40 -1.69 4.52
CA HIS A 22 -0.61 -2.90 4.41
C HIS A 22 0.87 -2.54 4.52
N THR A 23 1.69 -3.46 5.00
CA THR A 23 3.14 -3.31 4.78
C THR A 23 3.43 -3.49 3.29
N LEU A 24 4.54 -2.91 2.82
CA LEU A 24 5.00 -3.14 1.44
C LEU A 24 5.22 -4.64 1.17
N GLU A 25 5.77 -5.36 2.14
CA GLU A 25 5.91 -6.82 2.12
C GLU A 25 4.57 -7.51 1.87
N GLN A 26 3.51 -7.18 2.62
CA GLN A 26 2.17 -7.74 2.39
C GLN A 26 1.62 -7.44 0.99
N GLN A 27 1.90 -6.26 0.44
CA GLN A 27 1.47 -5.88 -0.91
C GLN A 27 2.19 -6.66 -2.02
N LEU A 28 3.46 -7.01 -1.80
CA LEU A 28 4.26 -7.76 -2.77
C LEU A 28 4.04 -9.27 -2.64
N GLU A 29 4.11 -9.81 -1.43
CA GLU A 29 3.89 -11.23 -1.16
C GLU A 29 2.49 -11.67 -1.56
N GLY A 30 1.46 -10.86 -1.29
CA GLY A 30 0.09 -11.18 -1.70
C GLY A 30 -0.08 -11.36 -3.21
N GLN A 31 0.74 -10.71 -4.05
CA GLN A 31 0.73 -10.93 -5.49
C GLN A 31 1.42 -12.25 -5.87
N ILE A 32 2.53 -12.56 -5.21
CA ILE A 32 3.31 -13.79 -5.42
C ILE A 32 2.48 -15.01 -5.00
N ASP A 33 1.85 -14.96 -3.83
CA ASP A 33 0.99 -16.02 -3.30
C ASP A 33 -0.23 -16.26 -4.19
N ALA A 34 -0.76 -15.21 -4.82
CA ALA A 34 -1.82 -15.31 -5.82
C ALA A 34 -1.36 -15.92 -7.16
N GLY A 35 -0.08 -16.27 -7.29
CA GLY A 35 0.53 -16.91 -8.45
C GLY A 35 0.96 -15.94 -9.55
N PHE A 36 1.12 -14.65 -9.24
CA PHE A 36 1.69 -13.69 -10.18
C PHE A 36 3.21 -13.64 -10.06
N VAL A 37 3.87 -13.43 -11.19
CA VAL A 37 5.28 -13.07 -11.26
C VAL A 37 5.37 -11.55 -11.31
N ILE A 38 6.16 -10.96 -10.41
CA ILE A 38 6.49 -9.54 -10.48
C ILE A 38 7.56 -9.35 -11.56
N ALA A 39 7.13 -8.91 -12.74
CA ALA A 39 7.98 -8.73 -13.92
C ALA A 39 8.45 -7.28 -14.09
N GLY A 40 8.16 -6.41 -13.13
CA GLY A 40 8.59 -5.02 -13.09
C GLY A 40 8.12 -4.32 -11.83
N PHE A 41 8.89 -3.33 -11.38
CA PHE A 41 8.65 -2.54 -10.18
C PHE A 41 9.08 -1.09 -10.47
N CYS A 42 8.24 -0.13 -10.11
CA CYS A 42 8.51 1.29 -10.26
C CYS A 42 8.05 2.02 -9.00
N GLU A 43 8.77 3.06 -8.64
CA GLU A 43 8.43 3.93 -7.53
C GLU A 43 8.21 5.35 -8.02
N ASP A 44 7.39 6.11 -7.30
CA ASP A 44 7.13 7.51 -7.60
C ASP A 44 6.91 8.33 -6.32
N THR A 45 7.01 9.65 -6.48
CA THR A 45 6.80 10.67 -5.44
C THR A 45 5.59 11.54 -5.80
N PHE A 46 5.28 12.56 -4.99
CA PHE A 46 4.31 13.57 -5.38
C PHE A 46 4.91 14.64 -6.32
N GLY A 47 5.92 14.29 -7.13
CA GLY A 47 6.58 15.22 -8.04
C GLY A 47 7.39 16.33 -7.35
N GLY A 48 7.78 16.14 -6.09
CA GLY A 48 8.48 17.13 -5.28
C GLY A 48 7.57 18.12 -4.55
N GLU A 49 6.25 17.96 -4.66
CA GLU A 49 5.27 18.85 -4.01
C GLU A 49 5.13 18.61 -2.51
N LYS A 50 5.54 17.44 -2.00
CA LYS A 50 5.42 17.09 -0.57
C LYS A 50 6.79 17.09 0.11
N LEU A 51 6.82 17.51 1.37
CA LEU A 51 8.02 17.40 2.21
C LEU A 51 8.55 15.96 2.26
N LEU A 52 7.63 14.99 2.27
CA LEU A 52 7.95 13.57 2.33
C LEU A 52 8.77 13.08 1.13
N ASP A 53 8.61 13.71 -0.04
CA ASP A 53 9.36 13.36 -1.27
C ASP A 53 10.87 13.50 -1.08
N ARG A 54 11.34 14.26 -0.08
CA ARG A 54 12.76 14.41 0.25
C ARG A 54 13.35 13.19 0.96
N TYR A 55 12.49 12.31 1.47
CA TYR A 55 12.89 11.23 2.38
C TYR A 55 12.49 9.86 1.86
N THR A 56 11.42 9.74 1.06
CA THR A 56 10.97 8.46 0.51
C THR A 56 10.08 8.63 -0.71
N ASN A 57 10.08 7.60 -1.56
CA ASN A 57 9.03 7.41 -2.54
C ASN A 57 7.74 7.04 -1.82
N SER A 58 6.62 7.65 -2.24
CA SER A 58 5.31 7.46 -1.58
C SER A 58 4.43 6.47 -2.33
N PHE A 59 4.77 6.18 -3.59
CA PHE A 59 3.99 5.32 -4.46
C PHE A 59 4.86 4.24 -5.06
N ILE A 60 4.23 3.10 -5.30
CA ILE A 60 4.83 2.00 -6.05
C ILE A 60 3.83 1.46 -7.06
N ALA A 61 4.35 0.89 -8.14
CA ALA A 61 3.58 0.13 -9.11
C ALA A 61 4.32 -1.15 -9.46
N THR A 62 3.61 -2.27 -9.50
CA THR A 62 4.14 -3.55 -9.96
C THR A 62 3.56 -3.91 -11.33
N ARG A 63 4.40 -4.47 -12.19
CA ARG A 63 3.94 -5.21 -13.37
C ARG A 63 3.82 -6.68 -13.01
N ALA A 64 2.63 -7.07 -12.57
CA ALA A 64 2.31 -8.45 -12.22
C ALA A 64 1.82 -9.22 -13.46
N VAL A 65 2.46 -10.34 -13.77
CA VAL A 65 2.08 -11.22 -14.88
C VAL A 65 1.66 -12.55 -14.31
N LYS A 66 0.45 -13.01 -14.64
CA LYS A 66 0.03 -14.37 -14.33
C LYS A 66 0.53 -15.31 -15.44
N PRO A 67 1.43 -16.26 -15.16
CA PRO A 67 1.86 -17.24 -16.15
C PRO A 67 0.64 -18.03 -16.64
N LYS A 68 0.60 -18.32 -17.94
CA LYS A 68 -0.33 -19.33 -18.46
C LYS A 68 0.21 -20.71 -18.09
N ALA A 69 -0.69 -21.64 -17.75
CA ALA A 69 -0.35 -23.05 -17.59
C ALA A 69 0.12 -23.65 -18.92
#